data_AF-A0A9J6EWF2-F1
#
_entry.id   AF-A0A9J6EWF2-F1
#
_cell.length_a   1.000
_cell.length_b   1.000
_cell.length_c   1.000
_cell.angle_alpha   90.00
_cell.angle_beta   90.00
_cell.angle_gamma   90.00
#
_symmetry.space_group_name_H-M   'P 1'
#
loop_
_entity.id
_entity.type
_entity.pdbx_description
1 polymer ?
#
loop_
_entity_poly.entity_id
_entity_poly.type
_entity_poly.pdbx_seq_one_letter_code
_entity_poly.pdbx_strand_id
1 'polypeptide(L)'
;MSVRKSVHIRESDMALLGKVDSVELTRPSGELTRPYGDHVLVFLFGPFFGEWSQTVGTSCALGGAPGQIIAKLLLQYVAHLFNAGALVDSVTCDNSASNRSALHSLGISGDISSLSNSFAHPCDPSRVVHTVIDPPDIFKCIRNKLLKVGKFLVDILAALFDDILLEPADDEVTVATFQPFTTKQGFLEYLGIYVVKTFSTQTCTTCV
;
A
#
# COMPACT_ATOMS: atom_id res chain seq x y z
N MET A 1 2.11 5.13 -10.46
CA MET A 1 1.29 6.27 -10.93
C MET A 1 1.34 6.34 -12.45
N SER A 2 0.22 6.55 -13.14
CA SER A 2 0.22 6.77 -14.60
C SER A 2 0.56 8.23 -14.92
N VAL A 3 1.37 8.46 -15.94
CA VAL A 3 1.81 9.80 -16.37
C VAL A 3 1.67 9.98 -17.87
N ARG A 4 1.52 11.23 -18.31
CA ARG A 4 1.47 11.56 -19.75
C ARG A 4 2.83 11.26 -20.39
N LYS A 5 2.80 10.44 -21.44
CA LYS A 5 3.96 10.18 -22.30
C LYS A 5 4.48 11.50 -22.88
N SER A 6 5.63 11.93 -22.40
CA SER A 6 6.31 13.15 -22.85
C SER A 6 7.79 13.04 -22.52
N VAL A 7 8.61 13.73 -23.29
CA VAL A 7 10.04 13.83 -23.04
C VAL A 7 10.41 15.29 -22.96
N HIS A 8 11.17 15.61 -21.94
CA HIS A 8 11.66 16.96 -21.69
C HIS A 8 13.17 16.92 -21.60
N ILE A 9 13.83 17.91 -22.19
CA ILE A 9 15.25 18.13 -21.97
C ILE A 9 15.33 19.07 -20.77
N ARG A 10 16.03 18.66 -19.72
CA ARG A 10 16.40 19.53 -18.63
C ARG A 10 17.64 20.31 -19.05
N GLU A 11 17.49 21.61 -19.26
CA GLU A 11 18.53 22.46 -19.85
C GLU A 11 19.80 22.57 -18.99
N SER A 12 19.69 22.40 -17.67
CA SER A 12 20.83 22.56 -16.75
C SER A 12 21.92 21.51 -16.94
N ASP A 13 21.54 20.27 -17.26
CA ASP A 13 22.46 19.13 -17.38
C ASP A 13 22.26 18.37 -18.70
N MET A 14 21.43 18.91 -19.60
CA MET A 14 21.01 18.30 -20.86
C MET A 14 20.42 16.88 -20.67
N ALA A 15 19.94 16.56 -19.47
CA ALA A 15 19.35 15.26 -19.20
C ALA A 15 17.99 15.13 -19.87
N LEU A 16 17.75 13.96 -20.45
CA LEU A 16 16.50 13.67 -21.12
C LEU A 16 15.52 12.99 -20.14
N LEU A 17 14.55 13.75 -19.66
CA LEU A 17 13.52 13.31 -18.72
C LEU A 17 12.37 12.61 -19.45
N GLY A 18 11.71 11.67 -18.77
CA GLY A 18 10.55 10.94 -19.30
C GLY A 18 10.90 9.71 -20.14
N LYS A 19 12.19 9.39 -20.31
CA LYS A 19 12.62 8.07 -20.77
C LYS A 19 12.43 7.03 -19.68
N VAL A 20 12.31 5.76 -20.07
CA VAL A 20 12.40 4.64 -19.14
C VAL A 20 13.81 4.59 -18.55
N ASP A 21 13.92 4.51 -17.22
CA ASP A 21 15.22 4.63 -16.54
C ASP A 21 16.11 3.39 -16.74
N SER A 22 15.52 2.22 -16.94
CA SER A 22 16.22 0.97 -17.19
C SER A 22 15.39 0.01 -18.02
N VAL A 23 16.05 -0.84 -18.81
CA VAL A 23 15.38 -1.92 -19.57
C VAL A 23 14.65 -2.88 -18.63
N GLU A 24 15.14 -3.07 -17.40
CA GLU A 24 14.48 -3.88 -16.36
C GLU A 24 13.10 -3.32 -15.97
N LEU A 25 12.85 -2.02 -16.18
CA LEU A 25 11.58 -1.34 -15.88
C LEU A 25 10.60 -1.39 -17.06
N THR A 26 10.85 -2.27 -18.04
CA THR A 26 9.93 -2.57 -19.13
C THR A 26 9.21 -3.89 -18.87
N ARG A 27 7.93 -3.98 -19.25
CA ARG A 27 7.26 -5.29 -19.30
C ARG A 27 7.76 -6.11 -20.50
N PRO A 28 7.89 -7.45 -20.36
CA PRO A 28 8.50 -8.32 -21.38
C PRO A 28 7.75 -8.37 -22.73
N SER A 29 6.56 -7.78 -22.84
CA SER A 29 5.68 -7.85 -24.01
C SER A 29 5.67 -6.61 -24.91
N GLY A 30 6.51 -5.60 -24.64
CA GLY A 30 6.53 -4.35 -25.39
C GLY A 30 7.71 -4.24 -26.36
N GLU A 31 7.41 -4.02 -27.64
CA GLU A 31 8.35 -3.46 -28.61
C GLU A 31 9.09 -2.23 -28.00
N LEU A 32 10.42 -2.19 -28.08
CA LEU A 32 11.25 -1.03 -27.71
C LEU A 32 11.00 0.21 -28.59
N THR A 33 9.94 0.22 -29.40
CA THR A 33 9.61 1.31 -30.34
C THR A 33 9.28 2.62 -29.64
N ARG A 34 9.02 2.60 -28.32
CA ARG A 34 8.73 3.80 -27.52
C ARG A 34 9.60 3.84 -26.27
N PRO A 35 10.66 4.65 -26.22
CA PRO A 35 11.55 4.75 -25.06
C PRO A 35 10.94 5.57 -23.91
N TYR A 36 9.65 5.90 -23.96
CA TYR A 36 8.99 6.83 -23.04
C TYR A 36 8.25 6.08 -21.96
N GLY A 37 8.53 6.40 -20.70
CA GLY A 37 7.76 5.86 -19.60
C GLY A 37 6.35 6.46 -19.56
N ASP A 38 5.39 5.64 -19.14
CA ASP A 38 4.01 6.05 -18.87
C ASP A 38 3.57 5.75 -17.45
N HIS A 39 4.46 5.16 -16.66
CA HIS A 39 4.27 4.99 -15.24
C HIS A 39 5.48 5.48 -14.48
N VAL A 40 5.24 6.07 -13.32
CA VAL A 40 6.28 6.42 -12.35
C VAL A 40 6.04 5.58 -11.10
N LEU A 41 7.10 4.92 -10.67
CA LEU A 41 7.23 4.28 -9.37
C LEU A 41 7.85 5.29 -8.41
N VAL A 42 7.28 5.43 -7.22
CA VAL A 42 7.74 6.38 -6.21
C VAL A 42 7.87 5.64 -4.88
N PHE A 43 9.00 5.80 -4.22
CA PHE A 43 9.24 5.34 -2.86
C PHE A 43 9.27 6.54 -1.92
N LEU A 44 8.39 6.54 -0.94
CA LEU A 44 8.26 7.58 0.07
C LEU A 44 8.67 7.02 1.42
N PHE A 45 9.38 7.83 2.20
CA PHE A 45 9.63 7.58 3.61
C PHE A 45 8.76 8.52 4.44
N GLY A 46 8.01 7.95 5.37
CA GLY A 46 7.25 8.67 6.39
C GLY A 46 7.62 8.12 7.77
N PRO A 47 8.07 8.95 8.72
CA PRO A 47 8.37 8.50 10.07
C PRO A 47 7.08 8.23 10.86
N PHE A 48 7.14 7.32 11.83
CA PHE A 48 6.00 7.05 12.72
C PHE A 48 5.62 8.24 13.60
N PHE A 49 6.61 8.99 14.08
CA PHE A 49 6.44 10.08 15.04
C PHE A 49 6.69 11.46 14.43
N GLY A 50 6.43 11.63 13.13
CA GLY A 50 6.59 12.91 12.46
C GLY A 50 5.53 13.16 11.41
N GLU A 51 5.21 14.43 11.20
CA GLU A 51 4.22 14.89 10.22
C GLU A 51 4.92 15.33 8.93
N TRP A 52 5.81 14.50 8.40
CA TRP A 52 6.51 14.78 7.16
C TRP A 52 6.65 13.52 6.32
N SER A 53 6.82 13.70 5.02
CA SER A 53 7.15 12.62 4.10
C SER A 53 8.21 13.09 3.13
N GLN A 54 9.14 12.21 2.77
CA GLN A 54 10.17 12.51 1.79
C GLN A 54 10.20 11.44 0.71
N THR A 55 10.31 11.86 -0.54
CA THR A 55 10.58 10.95 -1.65
C THR A 55 12.03 10.47 -1.56
N VAL A 56 12.22 9.16 -1.43
CA VAL A 56 13.52 8.49 -1.35
C VAL A 56 13.99 8.04 -2.74
N GLY A 57 13.04 7.77 -3.63
CA GLY A 57 13.36 7.33 -4.97
C GLY A 57 12.18 7.47 -5.93
N THR A 58 12.50 7.73 -7.18
CA THR A 58 11.55 7.72 -8.29
C THR A 58 12.13 6.95 -9.45
N SER A 59 11.31 6.14 -10.12
CA SER A 59 11.73 5.46 -11.34
C SER A 59 10.65 5.52 -12.41
N CYS A 60 11.05 5.84 -13.63
CA CYS A 60 10.22 5.89 -14.80
C CYS A 60 10.19 4.52 -15.50
N ALA A 61 9.00 3.98 -15.69
CA ALA A 61 8.74 2.65 -16.24
C ALA A 61 7.80 2.71 -17.46
N LEU A 62 7.97 1.75 -18.38
CA LEU A 62 7.02 1.51 -19.47
C LEU A 62 6.05 0.42 -19.03
N GLY A 63 4.81 0.82 -18.77
CA GLY A 63 3.84 0.04 -18.03
C GLY A 63 4.17 0.01 -16.53
N GLY A 64 3.34 -0.70 -15.75
CA GLY A 64 3.66 -0.96 -14.35
C GLY A 64 4.94 -1.79 -14.22
N ALA A 65 5.86 -1.36 -13.36
CA ALA A 65 7.15 -2.01 -13.13
C ALA A 65 6.98 -3.50 -12.74
N PRO A 66 7.88 -4.40 -13.18
CA PRO A 66 7.83 -5.80 -12.79
C PRO A 66 8.05 -5.98 -11.28
N GLY A 67 7.31 -6.90 -10.65
CA GLY A 67 7.35 -7.10 -9.19
C GLY A 67 8.75 -7.42 -8.64
N GLN A 68 9.52 -8.25 -9.34
CA GLN A 68 10.90 -8.58 -8.95
C GLN A 68 11.81 -7.35 -8.90
N ILE A 69 11.62 -6.40 -9.82
CA ILE A 69 12.39 -5.16 -9.86
C ILE A 69 11.97 -4.23 -8.73
N ILE A 70 10.66 -4.15 -8.44
CA ILE A 70 10.16 -3.40 -7.28
C ILE A 70 10.76 -3.97 -5.98
N ALA A 71 10.82 -5.29 -5.82
CA ALA A 71 11.42 -5.92 -4.64
C ALA A 71 12.91 -5.59 -4.48
N LYS A 72 13.67 -5.65 -5.59
CA LYS A 72 15.09 -5.27 -5.63
C LYS A 72 15.30 -3.81 -5.24
N LEU A 73 14.54 -2.89 -5.83
CA LEU A 73 14.59 -1.46 -5.51
C LEU A 73 14.21 -1.20 -4.05
N LEU A 74 13.18 -1.88 -3.53
CA LEU A 74 12.76 -1.75 -2.14
C LEU A 74 13.90 -2.13 -1.18
N LEU A 75 14.55 -3.27 -1.39
CA LEU A 75 15.69 -3.69 -0.57
C LEU A 75 16.85 -2.68 -0.63
N GLN A 76 17.12 -2.11 -1.81
CA GLN A 76 18.14 -1.08 -1.98
C GLN A 76 17.79 0.19 -1.18
N TYR A 77 16.56 0.68 -1.27
CA TYR A 77 16.14 1.87 -0.53
C TYR A 77 16.13 1.66 0.98
N VAL A 78 15.71 0.49 1.46
CA VAL A 78 15.80 0.12 2.87
C VAL A 78 17.26 0.16 3.35
N ALA A 79 18.18 -0.41 2.57
CA ALA A 79 19.62 -0.37 2.87
C ALA A 79 20.19 1.06 2.86
N HIS A 80 19.80 1.90 1.89
CA HIS A 80 20.22 3.29 1.83
C HIS A 80 19.72 4.11 3.01
N LEU A 81 18.45 3.94 3.41
CA LEU A 81 17.87 4.59 4.58
C LEU A 81 18.59 4.16 5.87
N PHE A 82 18.89 2.87 6.02
CA PHE A 82 19.65 2.37 7.16
C PHE A 82 21.03 3.01 7.28
N ASN A 83 21.76 3.11 6.16
CA ASN A 83 23.07 3.77 6.13
C ASN A 83 22.99 5.28 6.43
N ALA A 84 21.84 5.91 6.17
CA ALA A 84 21.57 7.30 6.54
C ALA A 84 21.13 7.47 8.01
N GLY A 85 21.04 6.38 8.78
CA GLY A 85 20.59 6.39 10.18
C GLY A 85 19.07 6.31 10.36
N ALA A 86 18.31 6.13 9.27
CA ALA A 86 16.87 5.93 9.34
C ALA A 86 16.54 4.45 9.56
N LEU A 87 15.58 4.19 10.45
CA LEU A 87 15.12 2.85 10.78
C LEU A 87 13.80 2.59 10.04
N VAL A 88 13.77 1.55 9.22
CA VAL A 88 12.55 1.13 8.49
C VAL A 88 11.98 -0.11 9.15
N ASP A 89 10.87 0.04 9.88
CA ASP A 89 10.20 -1.09 10.55
C ASP A 89 9.04 -1.66 9.72
N SER A 90 8.49 -0.87 8.78
CA SER A 90 7.42 -1.34 7.90
C SER A 90 7.46 -0.72 6.50
N VAL A 91 6.90 -1.45 5.54
CA VAL A 91 6.66 -0.98 4.17
C VAL A 91 5.16 -1.10 3.88
N THR A 92 4.58 -0.03 3.33
CA THR A 92 3.16 0.01 2.95
C THR A 92 3.02 0.20 1.44
N CYS A 93 2.12 -0.55 0.82
CA CYS A 93 1.84 -0.42 -0.61
C CYS A 93 0.37 -0.71 -0.97
N ASP A 94 -0.03 -0.28 -2.17
CA ASP A 94 -1.33 -0.60 -2.76
C ASP A 94 -1.46 -2.11 -3.02
N ASN A 95 -2.68 -2.58 -3.23
CA ASN A 95 -2.93 -3.98 -3.58
C ASN A 95 -2.86 -4.22 -5.12
N SER A 96 -1.88 -3.63 -5.82
CA SER A 96 -1.68 -3.89 -7.25
C SER A 96 -1.01 -5.24 -7.52
N ALA A 97 -1.18 -5.77 -8.74
CA ALA A 97 -0.57 -7.05 -9.11
C ALA A 97 0.97 -7.03 -9.06
N SER A 98 1.58 -5.91 -9.46
CA SER A 98 3.03 -5.72 -9.39
C SER A 98 3.53 -5.72 -7.95
N ASN A 99 2.85 -5.01 -7.04
CA ASN A 99 3.24 -4.97 -5.63
C ASN A 99 3.05 -6.31 -4.92
N ARG A 100 1.94 -7.02 -5.18
CA ARG A 100 1.80 -8.41 -4.69
C ARG A 100 2.92 -9.32 -5.17
N SER A 101 3.31 -9.23 -6.45
CA SER A 101 4.43 -10.00 -7.00
C SER A 101 5.76 -9.62 -6.36
N ALA A 102 5.96 -8.34 -6.01
CA ALA A 102 7.13 -7.87 -5.28
C ALA A 102 7.19 -8.45 -3.87
N LEU A 103 6.10 -8.36 -3.11
CA LEU A 103 5.99 -8.92 -1.76
C LEU A 103 6.21 -10.44 -1.76
N HIS A 104 5.62 -11.16 -2.71
CA HIS A 104 5.85 -12.59 -2.87
C HIS A 104 7.33 -12.92 -3.16
N SER A 105 8.02 -12.07 -3.93
CA SER A 105 9.46 -12.23 -4.19
C SER A 105 10.32 -12.03 -2.94
N LEU A 106 9.79 -11.36 -1.91
CA LEU A 106 10.42 -11.18 -0.60
C LEU A 106 10.03 -12.28 0.41
N GLY A 107 9.25 -13.29 -0.01
CA GLY A 107 8.79 -14.37 0.87
C GLY A 107 7.55 -14.02 1.70
N ILE A 108 6.83 -12.95 1.34
CA ILE A 108 5.55 -12.60 1.97
C ILE A 108 4.46 -13.46 1.36
N SER A 109 3.63 -14.05 2.20
CA SER A 109 2.52 -14.89 1.78
C SER A 109 1.31 -14.68 2.70
N GLY A 110 0.14 -14.57 2.09
CA GLY A 110 -1.15 -14.52 2.78
C GLY A 110 -1.84 -15.88 2.86
N ASP A 111 -1.19 -16.96 2.41
CA ASP A 111 -1.75 -18.29 2.44
C ASP A 111 -1.85 -18.79 3.89
N ILE A 112 -2.98 -19.38 4.26
CA ILE A 112 -3.26 -19.82 5.63
C ILE A 112 -2.20 -20.82 6.14
N SER A 113 -1.69 -21.67 5.26
CA SER A 113 -0.67 -22.68 5.58
C SER A 113 0.76 -22.13 5.66
N SER A 114 1.02 -20.93 5.13
CA SER A 114 2.36 -20.34 5.01
C SER A 114 2.33 -18.83 5.22
N LEU A 115 1.59 -18.38 6.23
CA LEU A 115 1.43 -16.96 6.54
C LEU A 115 2.78 -16.33 6.90
N SER A 116 3.19 -15.33 6.12
CA SER A 116 4.40 -14.55 6.34
C SER A 116 4.13 -13.10 5.98
N ASN A 117 4.34 -12.19 6.93
CA ASN A 117 4.05 -10.76 6.80
C ASN A 117 5.29 -9.87 7.00
N SER A 118 6.48 -10.47 7.01
CA SER A 118 7.73 -9.74 7.19
C SER A 118 8.87 -10.42 6.44
N PHE A 119 9.93 -9.65 6.18
CA PHE A 119 11.18 -10.13 5.62
C PHE A 119 12.37 -9.62 6.45
N ALA A 120 13.51 -10.31 6.38
CA ALA A 120 14.71 -9.92 7.12
C ALA A 120 15.26 -8.58 6.59
N HIS A 121 15.68 -7.70 7.50
CA HIS A 121 16.26 -6.42 7.11
C HIS A 121 17.59 -6.64 6.35
N PRO A 122 17.81 -6.00 5.18
CA PRO A 122 18.92 -6.33 4.28
C PRO A 122 20.31 -6.01 4.85
N CYS A 123 20.40 -5.14 5.85
CA CYS A 123 21.66 -4.74 6.48
C CYS A 123 21.81 -5.16 7.95
N ASP A 124 20.75 -5.69 8.57
CA ASP A 124 20.75 -6.03 10.00
C ASP A 124 19.93 -7.31 10.23
N PRO A 125 20.59 -8.47 10.36
CA PRO A 125 19.90 -9.75 10.56
C PRO A 125 19.06 -9.84 11.83
N SER A 126 19.27 -8.95 12.81
CA SER A 126 18.50 -8.92 14.05
C SER A 126 17.14 -8.23 13.90
N ARG A 127 16.90 -7.58 12.76
CA ARG A 127 15.69 -6.80 12.48
C ARG A 127 14.88 -7.41 11.35
N VAL A 128 13.58 -7.19 11.42
CA VAL A 128 12.63 -7.58 10.39
C VAL A 128 11.87 -6.34 9.93
N VAL A 129 11.43 -6.36 8.68
CA VAL A 129 10.60 -5.30 8.09
C VAL A 129 9.23 -5.90 7.81
N HIS A 130 8.20 -5.31 8.42
CA HIS A 130 6.82 -5.75 8.24
C HIS A 130 6.21 -5.16 6.97
N THR A 131 5.33 -5.92 6.32
CA THR A 131 4.65 -5.46 5.11
C THR A 131 3.18 -5.24 5.39
N VAL A 132 2.68 -4.07 5.00
CA VAL A 132 1.29 -3.66 5.21
C VAL A 132 0.68 -3.33 3.86
N ILE A 133 -0.50 -3.88 3.58
CA ILE A 133 -1.29 -3.44 2.43
C ILE A 133 -2.17 -2.28 2.89
N ASP A 134 -2.28 -1.25 2.06
CA ASP A 134 -3.04 -0.05 2.38
C ASP A 134 -4.50 -0.39 2.76
N PRO A 135 -4.95 -0.07 4.00
CA PRO A 135 -6.28 -0.48 4.47
C PRO A 135 -7.45 0.01 3.62
N PRO A 136 -7.52 1.28 3.16
CA PRO A 136 -8.58 1.76 2.26
C PRO A 136 -8.71 0.93 0.98
N ASP A 137 -7.59 0.46 0.43
CA ASP A 137 -7.57 -0.38 -0.77
C ASP A 137 -8.20 -1.76 -0.51
N ILE A 138 -7.90 -2.37 0.64
CA ILE A 138 -8.53 -3.64 1.07
C ILE A 138 -10.04 -3.45 1.17
N PHE A 139 -10.47 -2.39 1.87
CA PHE A 139 -11.87 -2.09 2.08
C PHE A 139 -12.62 -1.83 0.78
N LYS A 140 -12.02 -1.07 -0.15
CA LYS A 140 -12.55 -0.86 -1.49
C LYS A 140 -12.71 -2.18 -2.26
N CYS A 141 -11.74 -3.08 -2.17
CA CYS A 141 -11.83 -4.41 -2.78
C CYS A 141 -12.97 -5.24 -2.19
N ILE A 142 -13.15 -5.22 -0.86
CA ILE A 142 -14.25 -5.90 -0.16
C ILE A 142 -15.59 -5.35 -0.65
N ARG A 143 -15.78 -4.03 -0.59
CA ARG A 143 -16.98 -3.33 -1.08
C ARG A 143 -17.32 -3.73 -2.52
N ASN A 144 -16.35 -3.65 -3.43
CA ASN A 144 -16.56 -3.95 -4.85
C ASN A 144 -16.94 -5.42 -5.09
N LYS A 145 -16.43 -6.37 -4.28
CA LYS A 145 -16.84 -7.77 -4.35
C LYS A 145 -18.27 -7.95 -3.86
N LEU A 146 -18.63 -7.32 -2.74
CA LEU A 146 -19.97 -7.42 -2.15
C LEU A 146 -21.04 -6.84 -3.07
N LEU A 147 -20.77 -5.70 -3.72
CA LEU A 147 -21.68 -5.09 -4.71
C LEU A 147 -21.95 -6.01 -5.91
N LYS A 148 -20.97 -6.79 -6.36
CA LYS A 148 -21.13 -7.73 -7.47
C LYS A 148 -21.98 -8.96 -7.14
N VAL A 149 -22.04 -9.35 -5.85
CA VAL A 149 -22.82 -10.51 -5.40
C VAL A 149 -24.32 -10.17 -5.26
N GLY A 150 -24.69 -8.89 -5.33
CA GLY A 150 -26.07 -8.45 -5.55
C GLY A 150 -27.07 -8.77 -4.43
N LYS A 151 -26.60 -9.02 -3.19
CA LYS A 151 -27.50 -9.31 -2.06
C LYS A 151 -27.14 -8.48 -0.82
N PHE A 152 -28.12 -7.73 -0.33
CA PHE A 152 -28.38 -7.40 1.08
C PHE A 152 -27.22 -6.85 1.94
N LEU A 153 -26.18 -6.29 1.31
CA LEU A 153 -24.97 -5.80 1.99
C LEU A 153 -24.78 -4.29 1.92
N VAL A 154 -25.69 -3.57 1.26
CA VAL A 154 -25.66 -2.10 1.23
C VAL A 154 -25.77 -1.52 2.64
N ASP A 155 -26.60 -2.11 3.51
CA ASP A 155 -26.75 -1.67 4.91
C ASP A 155 -25.54 -2.02 5.80
N ILE A 156 -24.89 -3.17 5.55
CA ILE A 156 -23.65 -3.58 6.25
C ILE A 156 -22.48 -2.70 5.80
N LEU A 157 -22.44 -2.34 4.51
CA LEU A 157 -21.45 -1.43 3.94
C LEU A 157 -21.64 0.00 4.46
N ALA A 158 -22.88 0.51 4.52
CA ALA A 158 -23.20 1.80 5.15
C ALA A 158 -22.73 1.81 6.62
N ALA A 159 -23.08 0.79 7.41
CA ALA A 159 -22.63 0.68 8.81
C ALA A 159 -21.10 0.55 9.00
N LEU A 160 -20.37 0.02 8.02
CA LEU A 160 -18.90 -0.12 8.06
C LEU A 160 -18.15 1.11 7.52
N PHE A 161 -18.76 1.86 6.59
CA PHE A 161 -18.08 2.88 5.78
C PHE A 161 -18.60 4.30 5.92
N ASP A 162 -19.77 4.53 6.52
CA ASP A 162 -20.31 5.88 6.76
C ASP A 162 -19.37 6.72 7.66
N ASP A 163 -18.54 6.08 8.49
CA ASP A 163 -17.53 6.75 9.32
C ASP A 163 -16.14 6.88 8.64
N ILE A 164 -15.85 6.15 7.55
CA ILE A 164 -14.49 6.02 6.97
C ILE A 164 -14.37 6.62 5.56
N LEU A 165 -15.46 6.73 4.79
CA LEU A 165 -15.42 7.19 3.40
C LEU A 165 -16.56 8.17 3.11
N LEU A 166 -16.45 9.42 3.59
CA LEU A 166 -17.28 10.52 3.11
C LEU A 166 -16.58 11.25 1.95
N GLU A 167 -16.91 10.86 0.72
CA GLU A 167 -17.28 11.84 -0.31
C GLU A 167 -18.66 11.43 -0.88
N PRO A 168 -19.58 12.39 -1.09
CA PRO A 168 -20.94 12.07 -1.50
C PRO A 168 -20.95 11.59 -2.96
N ALA A 169 -21.60 10.45 -3.20
CA ALA A 169 -22.01 10.07 -4.54
C ALA A 169 -23.43 10.59 -4.75
N ASP A 170 -23.60 11.39 -5.81
CA ASP A 170 -24.89 11.91 -6.24
C ASP A 170 -25.87 10.77 -6.62
N ASP A 171 -27.13 11.04 -6.31
CA ASP A 171 -28.38 10.47 -6.81
C ASP A 171 -29.02 9.24 -6.15
N GLU A 172 -30.33 9.41 -6.00
CA GLU A 172 -31.32 8.70 -5.19
C GLU A 172 -31.39 7.18 -5.43
N VAL A 173 -31.28 6.41 -4.35
CA VAL A 173 -31.77 5.02 -4.29
C VAL A 173 -32.69 4.88 -3.07
N THR A 174 -33.94 4.52 -3.32
CA THR A 174 -34.94 4.21 -2.30
C THR A 174 -34.61 2.88 -1.63
N VAL A 175 -34.20 2.93 -0.36
CA VAL A 175 -33.81 1.75 0.44
C VAL A 175 -35.02 1.23 1.21
N ALA A 176 -35.29 -0.07 1.08
CA ALA A 176 -36.25 -0.79 1.93
C ALA A 176 -35.72 -0.85 3.36
N THR A 177 -36.48 -0.32 4.31
CA THR A 177 -36.09 -0.23 5.73
C THR A 177 -36.02 -1.61 6.38
N PHE A 178 -34.80 -2.05 6.70
CA PHE A 178 -34.55 -3.06 7.73
C PHE A 178 -34.16 -2.34 9.04
N GLN A 179 -34.57 -2.85 10.20
CA GLN A 179 -34.25 -2.23 11.48
C GLN A 179 -32.73 -2.35 11.76
N PRO A 180 -32.01 -1.25 11.99
CA PRO A 180 -30.56 -1.28 12.17
C PRO A 180 -30.17 -1.92 13.51
N PHE A 181 -29.01 -2.56 13.54
CA PHE A 181 -28.35 -2.94 14.79
C PHE A 181 -28.10 -1.67 15.61
N THR A 182 -28.72 -1.57 16.78
CA THR A 182 -28.82 -0.31 17.54
C THR A 182 -27.52 0.12 18.21
N THR A 183 -26.48 -0.71 18.22
CA THR A 183 -25.19 -0.36 18.82
C THR A 183 -24.00 -1.01 18.11
N LYS A 184 -22.90 -0.24 17.98
CA LYS A 184 -21.58 -0.67 17.48
C LYS A 184 -21.05 -1.95 18.13
N GLN A 185 -21.39 -2.17 19.40
CA GLN A 185 -21.01 -3.34 20.18
C GLN A 185 -21.67 -4.63 19.64
N GLY A 186 -22.96 -4.59 19.30
CA GLY A 186 -23.68 -5.75 18.79
C GLY A 186 -23.19 -6.23 17.41
N PHE A 187 -22.66 -5.32 16.60
CA PHE A 187 -22.06 -5.68 15.31
C PHE A 187 -20.67 -6.32 15.46
N LEU A 188 -19.84 -5.81 16.39
CA LEU A 188 -18.50 -6.36 16.66
C LEU A 188 -18.57 -7.76 17.27
N GLU A 189 -19.55 -8.01 18.14
CA GLU A 189 -19.81 -9.32 18.74
C GLU A 189 -20.26 -10.36 17.70
N TYR A 190 -21.07 -9.97 16.71
CA TYR A 190 -21.51 -10.85 15.62
C TYR A 190 -20.35 -11.30 14.70
N LEU A 191 -19.36 -10.44 14.47
CA LEU A 191 -18.19 -10.76 13.63
C LEU A 191 -17.08 -11.52 14.37
N GLY A 192 -17.22 -11.75 15.68
CA GLY A 192 -16.16 -12.36 16.51
C GLY A 192 -14.90 -11.49 16.61
N ILE A 193 -15.00 -10.20 16.32
CA ILE A 193 -13.89 -9.25 16.36
C ILE A 193 -13.87 -8.61 17.75
N TYR A 194 -13.04 -9.13 18.64
CA TYR A 194 -12.76 -8.49 19.92
C TYR A 194 -11.82 -7.31 19.71
N VAL A 195 -12.38 -6.09 19.73
CA VAL A 195 -11.56 -4.88 19.85
C VAL A 195 -11.03 -4.83 21.28
N VAL A 196 -9.73 -5.12 21.45
CA VAL A 196 -9.03 -4.88 22.72
C VAL A 196 -8.94 -3.37 22.92
N LYS A 197 -9.97 -2.80 23.55
CA LYS A 197 -9.91 -1.43 24.06
C LYS A 197 -9.13 -1.47 25.37
N THR A 198 -8.11 -0.61 25.44
CA THR A 198 -7.22 -0.32 26.58
C THR A 198 -6.01 -1.24 26.75
N PHE A 199 -4.86 -0.79 26.26
CA PHE A 199 -3.62 -0.95 27.01
C PHE A 199 -3.66 0.05 28.16
N SER A 200 -3.74 -0.46 29.39
CA SER A 200 -3.44 0.32 30.59
C SER A 200 -1.97 0.70 30.53
N THR A 201 -1.66 1.97 30.30
CA THR A 201 -0.34 2.53 30.56
C THR A 201 -0.13 2.59 32.08
N GLN A 202 0.31 1.48 32.67
CA GLN A 202 1.02 1.58 33.95
C GLN A 202 2.39 2.19 33.66
N THR A 203 2.51 3.48 33.97
CA THR A 203 3.77 4.19 34.07
C THR A 203 4.60 3.55 35.19
N CYS A 204 5.59 2.74 34.83
CA CYS A 204 6.63 2.30 35.77
C CYS A 204 7.48 3.53 36.13
N THR A 205 7.20 4.12 37.29
CA THR A 205 7.91 5.26 37.87
C THR A 205 8.93 4.79 38.91
N THR A 206 9.85 3.92 38.50
CA THR A 206 11.03 3.56 39.31
C THR A 206 12.18 3.16 38.39
N CYS A 207 12.92 4.15 37.94
CA CYS A 207 14.36 4.10 37.64
C CYS A 207 14.85 5.55 37.75
N VAL A 208 15.12 5.98 38.98
CA VAL A 208 16.01 7.12 39.29
C VAL A 208 17.43 6.57 39.31
#